data_AF-A0A2R4BRE7-F1
#
_entry.id   AF-A0A2R4BRE7-F1
#
_cell.length_a   1.000
_cell.length_b   1.000
_cell.length_c   1.000
_cell.angle_alpha   90.00
_cell.angle_beta   90.00
_cell.angle_gamma   90.00
#
_symmetry.space_group_name_H-M   'P 1'
#
loop_
_entity.id
_entity.type
_entity.pdbx_description
1 polymer ?
#
loop_
_entity_poly.entity_id
_entity_poly.type
_entity_poly.pdbx_seq_one_letter_code
_entity_poly.pdbx_strand_id
1 'polypeptide(L)' 'MQYSVFEIEVDPAQWVMLKQRLIDLIDPVQDSLRFYYLGKHWQARIEHIGAKAVLDLNSPLIL' A
#
# COMPACT_ATOMS: atom_id res chain seq x y z
N MET A 1 15.24 -6.15 2.44
CA MET A 1 14.94 -5.05 1.51
C MET A 1 13.83 -5.51 0.59
N GLN A 2 12.60 -4.99 0.75
CA GLN A 2 11.56 -5.10 -0.27
C GLN A 2 11.58 -3.78 -1.04
N TYR A 3 11.77 -3.82 -2.36
CA TYR A 3 11.85 -2.62 -3.19
C TYR A 3 10.52 -2.27 -3.88
N SER A 4 9.52 -3.16 -3.83
CA SER A 4 8.29 -3.07 -4.64
C SER A 4 7.00 -3.45 -3.88
N VAL A 5 6.97 -3.21 -2.56
CA VAL A 5 5.75 -3.36 -1.74
C VAL A 5 5.34 -1.99 -1.22
N PHE A 6 4.08 -1.64 -1.39
CA PHE A 6 3.53 -0.35 -1.02
C PHE A 6 2.28 -0.53 -0.16
N GLU A 7 2.22 0.19 0.95
CA GLU A 7 1.01 0.35 1.76
C GLU A 7 0.29 1.63 1.30
N ILE A 8 -1.01 1.53 1.05
CA ILE A 8 -1.78 2.64 0.47
C ILE A 8 -3.09 2.80 1.24
N GLU A 9 -3.26 3.96 1.85
CA GLU A 9 -4.50 4.38 2.50
C GLU A 9 -5.21 5.42 1.60
N VAL A 10 -6.33 5.01 1.01
CA VAL A 10 -7.12 5.83 0.08
C VAL A 10 -8.61 5.54 0.25
N ASP A 11 -9.45 6.51 -0.10
CA ASP A 11 -10.90 6.31 -0.14
C ASP A 11 -11.33 5.40 -1.33
N PRO A 12 -12.58 4.90 -1.36
CA PRO A 12 -13.04 4.01 -2.42
C PRO A 12 -12.96 4.60 -3.84
N ALA A 13 -13.19 5.91 -4.02
CA ALA A 13 -13.14 6.54 -5.33
C ALA A 13 -11.69 6.69 -5.81
N GLN A 14 -10.80 7.12 -4.92
CA GLN A 14 -9.36 7.18 -5.17
C GLN A 14 -8.78 5.80 -5.48
N TRP A 15 -9.22 4.76 -4.77
CA TRP A 15 -8.79 3.38 -5.01
C TRP A 15 -9.08 2.93 -6.44
N VAL A 16 -10.28 3.21 -6.96
CA VAL A 16 -10.67 2.82 -8.33
C VAL A 16 -9.72 3.44 -9.36
N MET A 17 -9.44 4.74 -9.23
CA MET A 17 -8.53 5.45 -10.14
C MET A 17 -7.10 4.93 -10.05
N LEU A 18 -6.60 4.72 -8.83
CA LEU A 18 -5.26 4.22 -8.59
C LEU A 18 -5.07 2.80 -9.13
N LYS A 19 -6.02 1.90 -8.84
CA LYS A 19 -5.97 0.52 -9.29
C LYS A 19 -5.89 0.43 -10.81
N GLN A 20 -6.71 1.21 -11.52
CA GLN A 20 -6.67 1.25 -12.98
C GLN A 20 -5.31 1.72 -13.48
N ARG A 21 -4.80 2.82 -12.92
CA ARG A 21 -3.49 3.36 -13.29
C ARG A 21 -2.35 2.36 -13.07
N LEU A 22 -2.38 1.58 -11.99
CA LEU A 22 -1.37 0.55 -11.74
C LEU A 22 -1.45 -0.59 -12.76
N ILE A 23 -2.66 -1.05 -13.09
CA ILE A 23 -2.87 -2.09 -14.10
C ILE A 23 -2.38 -1.62 -15.48
N ASP A 24 -2.62 -0.36 -15.84
CA ASP A 24 -2.20 0.20 -17.13
C ASP A 24 -0.67 0.42 -17.22
N LEU A 25 0.03 0.48 -16.09
CA LEU A 25 1.47 0.75 -16.03
C LEU A 25 2.34 -0.50 -16.14
N ILE A 26 1.82 -1.67 -15.79
CA ILE A 26 2.61 -2.91 -15.77
C ILE A 26 2.64 -3.61 -17.14
N ASP A 27 3.68 -4.38 -17.41
CA ASP A 27 3.64 -5.41 -18.45
C ASP A 27 3.14 -6.72 -17.84
N PRO A 28 1.91 -7.19 -18.11
CA PRO A 28 1.35 -8.38 -17.47
C PRO A 28 2.07 -9.70 -17.84
N VAL A 29 2.98 -9.69 -18.82
CA VAL A 29 3.80 -10.86 -19.16
C VAL A 29 5.05 -10.94 -18.26
N GLN A 30 5.56 -9.80 -17.81
CA GLN A 30 6.81 -9.70 -17.04
C GLN A 30 6.57 -9.36 -15.57
N ASP A 31 5.52 -8.61 -15.29
CA ASP A 31 5.18 -8.04 -13.99
C ASP A 31 3.94 -8.69 -13.39
N SER A 32 3.77 -8.53 -12.08
CA SER A 32 2.54 -8.91 -11.40
C SER A 32 2.17 -7.92 -10.31
N LEU A 33 0.86 -7.68 -10.17
CA LEU A 33 0.29 -6.89 -9.08
C LEU A 33 -0.56 -7.81 -8.20
N ARG A 34 -0.42 -7.65 -6.88
CA ARG A 34 -1.25 -8.31 -5.88
C ARG A 34 -1.83 -7.27 -4.95
N PHE A 35 -3.15 -7.21 -4.87
CA PHE A 35 -3.86 -6.25 -4.03
C PHE A 35 -4.42 -6.96 -2.79
N TYR A 36 -3.98 -6.53 -1.60
CA TYR A 36 -4.48 -7.04 -0.32
C TYR A 36 -5.39 -5.99 0.32
N TYR A 37 -6.68 -6.31 0.45
CA TYR A 37 -7.66 -5.43 1.07
C TYR A 37 -7.75 -5.72 2.56
N LEU A 38 -7.10 -4.90 3.37
CA LEU A 38 -7.01 -5.14 4.81
C LEU A 38 -8.20 -4.56 5.61
N GLY A 39 -9.00 -3.68 4.99
CA GLY A 39 -10.20 -3.09 5.58
C GLY A 39 -9.91 -2.01 6.63
N LYS A 40 -10.96 -1.45 7.25
CA LYS A 40 -10.87 -0.28 8.16
C LYS A 40 -10.08 -0.50 9.46
N HIS A 41 -9.78 -1.74 9.84
CA HIS A 41 -9.07 -2.09 11.09
C HIS A 41 -7.81 -2.90 10.82
N TRP A 42 -7.11 -2.55 9.74
CA TRP A 42 -5.94 -3.27 9.28
C TRP A 42 -4.75 -3.15 10.24
N GLN A 43 -4.67 -2.07 11.01
CA GLN A 43 -3.53 -1.75 11.87
C GLN A 43 -3.25 -2.86 12.89
N ALA A 44 -4.29 -3.49 13.43
CA ALA A 44 -4.16 -4.60 14.37
C ALA A 44 -3.76 -5.94 13.71
N ARG A 45 -3.75 -6.00 12.38
CA ARG A 45 -3.42 -7.21 11.59
C ARG A 45 -2.00 -7.16 11.01
N ILE A 46 -1.29 -6.05 11.18
CA ILE A 46 0.09 -5.90 10.73
C ILE A 46 1.00 -5.97 11.96
N GLU A 47 1.92 -6.94 11.91
CA GLU A 47 3.01 -7.06 12.87
C GLU A 47 4.31 -6.71 12.17
N HIS A 48 5.01 -5.70 12.69
CA HIS A 48 6.30 -5.29 12.15
C HIS A 48 7.43 -5.72 13.10
N ILE A 49 8.41 -6.44 12.57
CA ILE A 49 9.59 -6.92 13.31
C ILE A 49 10.85 -6.43 12.59
N GLY A 50 11.69 -5.67 13.29
CA GLY A 50 13.00 -5.22 12.79
C GLY A 50 13.24 -3.72 12.88
N ALA A 51 14.35 -3.27 12.28
CA ALA A 51 14.98 -1.98 12.58
C ALA A 51 14.36 -0.74 11.89
N LYS A 52 13.53 -0.90 10.86
CA LYS A 52 13.00 0.25 10.10
C LYS A 52 11.64 0.65 10.66
N ALA A 53 11.50 1.87 11.16
CA ALA A 53 10.21 2.36 11.60
C ALA A 53 9.15 2.22 10.49
N VAL A 54 7.97 1.72 10.86
CA VAL A 54 6.79 1.76 9.98
C VAL A 54 6.48 3.24 9.77
N LEU A 55 6.33 3.63 8.51
CA LEU A 55 5.92 4.99 8.18
C LEU A 55 4.46 5.13 8.63
N ASP A 56 4.24 5.87 9.72
CA ASP A 56 2.89 6.12 10.20
C ASP A 56 2.21 7.13 9.27
N LEU A 57 1.41 6.61 8.34
CA LEU A 57 0.67 7.39 7.34
C LEU A 57 -0.39 8.31 7.97
N ASN A 58 -0.72 8.11 9.26
CA ASN A 58 -1.66 8.93 10.02
C ASN A 58 -0.97 9.92 10.99
N SER A 59 0.36 9.91 11.07
CA SER A 59 1.10 10.85 11.91
C SER A 59 1.21 12.22 11.24
N PRO A 60 1.10 13.34 12.00
CA PRO A 60 1.28 14.67 11.43
C PRO A 60 2.62 14.79 10.72
N LEU A 61 2.60 15.28 9.48
CA LEU A 61 3.78 15.45 8.61
C LEU A 61 4.79 16.49 9.12
N ILE A 62 4.45 17.23 10.18
CA ILE A 62 5.27 18.31 10.76
C ILE A 62 5.09 18.31 12.29
N LEU A 63 6.21 18.36 13.03
CA LEU A 63 6.29 18.73 14.46
C LEU A 63 6.43 20.25 14.59
#